data_AF-A0A7C4HMM4-F1
#
_entry.id   AF-A0A7C4HMM4-F1
#
_cell.length_a   1.000
_cell.length_b   1.000
_cell.length_c   1.000
_cell.angle_alpha   90.00
_cell.angle_beta   90.00
_cell.angle_gamma   90.00
#
_symmetry.space_group_name_H-M   'P 1'
#
loop_
_entity.id
_entity.type
_entity.pdbx_description
1 polymer ?
#
loop_
_entity_poly.entity_id
_entity_poly.type
_entity_poly.pdbx_seq_one_letter_code
_entity_poly.pdbx_strand_id
1 'polypeptide(L)'
;MVHRRSFLKVGAVSAGLAVACPRPAAARMNKPYPIDPGPLTADDYTDLLAKTKEVYEHNRVTEGGFTFHMPSVGKYNSLFGWDSGWQALTMSAIDPAIAASEVEALTSRALPNGRISHNTHLGDIAAQRKEAESSNIVRRWAISQYDDQGRSAMIDPPSYILAAEKIFEAGQDRAWLDRVLPALEGCLKYLTTDRDLFGDGLISVIHPWETGTDSSSAYDEILHFQYTFFTPLGAARRGLTYQKMVAWNSEFGWDPQEAKRRNRFILEDLCFNCIAIRAIQAVANLNEAIGNAAKAAKWNQQAADMVAAIERINWVEKKGAYFSRYDVKKKKLAMRSTAASLMPIL
;
A
#
# COMPACT_ATOMS: atom_id res chain seq x y z
N MET A 1 -11.55 -29.74 18.59
CA MET A 1 -11.33 -30.28 17.23
C MET A 1 -12.58 -29.99 16.40
N VAL A 2 -12.59 -28.91 15.61
CA VAL A 2 -13.81 -28.39 14.96
C VAL A 2 -14.01 -29.06 13.60
N HIS A 3 -15.11 -29.79 13.46
CA HIS A 3 -15.50 -30.52 12.25
C HIS A 3 -15.80 -29.57 11.08
N ARG A 4 -15.01 -29.65 10.00
CA ARG A 4 -15.10 -28.86 8.75
C ARG A 4 -16.44 -28.95 7.97
N ARG A 5 -17.49 -29.60 8.47
CA ARG A 5 -18.71 -29.92 7.70
C ARG A 5 -20.00 -29.19 8.11
N SER A 6 -19.97 -28.29 9.10
CA SER A 6 -21.18 -27.60 9.59
C SER A 6 -21.48 -26.24 8.92
N PHE A 7 -20.66 -25.77 7.98
CA PHE A 7 -20.84 -24.46 7.33
C PHE A 7 -22.10 -24.36 6.44
N LEU A 8 -22.65 -25.50 5.99
CA LEU A 8 -23.78 -25.54 5.06
C LEU A 8 -25.16 -25.33 5.71
N LYS A 9 -25.30 -25.52 7.04
CA LYS A 9 -26.63 -25.50 7.68
C LYS A 9 -27.12 -24.10 8.06
N VAL A 10 -26.25 -23.09 8.14
CA VAL A 10 -26.65 -21.70 8.43
C VAL A 10 -27.11 -20.96 7.16
N GLY A 11 -26.73 -21.46 5.97
CA GLY A 11 -27.11 -20.84 4.69
C GLY A 11 -28.58 -21.00 4.29
N ALA A 12 -29.30 -21.98 4.84
CA ALA A 12 -30.66 -22.30 4.41
C ALA A 12 -31.72 -21.30 4.88
N VAL A 13 -31.51 -20.60 6.00
CA VAL A 13 -32.51 -19.67 6.56
C VAL A 13 -32.41 -18.27 5.93
N SER A 14 -31.29 -17.92 5.30
CA SER A 14 -31.12 -16.63 4.60
C SER A 14 -31.66 -16.64 3.16
N ALA A 15 -32.06 -17.80 2.63
CA ALA A 15 -32.54 -17.93 1.26
C ALA A 15 -33.95 -17.37 1.03
N GLY A 16 -34.73 -17.13 2.09
CA GLY A 16 -36.12 -16.66 2.00
C GLY A 16 -36.33 -15.19 1.63
N LEU A 17 -35.27 -14.37 1.58
CA LEU A 17 -35.35 -12.92 1.28
C LEU A 17 -34.53 -12.50 0.04
N ALA A 18 -33.99 -13.46 -0.72
CA ALA A 18 -33.15 -13.21 -1.88
C ALA A 18 -33.92 -13.24 -3.22
N VAL A 19 -35.20 -12.88 -3.22
CA VAL A 19 -35.99 -12.72 -4.45
C VAL A 19 -35.87 -11.26 -4.89
N ALA A 20 -35.35 -11.05 -6.09
CA ALA A 20 -35.20 -9.76 -6.81
C ALA A 20 -33.86 -9.00 -6.70
N CYS A 21 -32.72 -9.70 -6.81
CA CYS A 21 -31.52 -9.08 -7.37
C CYS A 21 -30.88 -10.02 -8.41
N PRO A 22 -30.83 -9.65 -9.70
CA PRO A 22 -30.05 -10.42 -10.67
C PRO A 22 -28.58 -10.30 -10.27
N ARG A 23 -27.98 -11.42 -9.82
CA ARG A 23 -26.52 -11.51 -9.72
C ARG A 23 -25.96 -11.18 -11.11
N PRO A 24 -25.03 -10.23 -11.27
CA PRO A 24 -24.31 -10.11 -12.52
C PRO A 24 -23.72 -11.49 -12.85
N ALA A 25 -23.82 -11.92 -14.11
CA ALA A 25 -23.25 -13.18 -14.54
C ALA A 25 -21.81 -13.25 -14.03
N ALA A 26 -21.51 -14.23 -13.18
CA ALA A 26 -20.15 -14.42 -12.70
C ALA A 26 -19.28 -14.47 -13.95
N ALA A 27 -18.30 -13.55 -14.05
CA ALA A 27 -17.32 -13.60 -15.12
C ALA A 27 -16.85 -15.05 -15.22
N ARG A 28 -16.91 -15.65 -16.40
CA ARG A 28 -16.41 -17.02 -16.61
C ARG A 28 -14.97 -17.00 -16.13
N MET A 29 -14.72 -17.51 -14.93
CA MET A 29 -13.37 -17.64 -14.42
C MET A 29 -12.65 -18.54 -15.42
N ASN A 30 -11.48 -18.10 -15.88
CA ASN A 30 -10.62 -18.96 -16.67
C ASN A 30 -10.46 -20.29 -15.91
N LYS A 31 -10.39 -21.41 -16.64
CA LYS A 31 -10.10 -22.69 -16.00
C LYS A 31 -8.85 -22.49 -15.13
N PRO A 32 -8.88 -22.90 -13.85
CA PRO A 32 -7.70 -22.79 -13.01
C PRO A 32 -6.55 -23.50 -13.73
N TYR A 33 -5.36 -22.92 -13.64
CA TYR A 33 -4.16 -23.56 -14.16
C TYR A 33 -4.09 -24.96 -13.52
N PRO A 34 -3.95 -26.05 -14.31
CA PRO A 34 -3.84 -27.38 -13.73
C PRO A 34 -2.60 -27.40 -12.84
N ILE A 35 -2.80 -27.56 -11.54
CA ILE A 35 -1.72 -27.82 -10.58
C ILE A 35 -1.68 -29.33 -10.43
N ASP A 36 -0.55 -29.95 -10.80
CA ASP A 36 -0.32 -31.36 -10.53
C ASP A 36 -0.41 -31.59 -9.00
N PRO A 37 -1.26 -32.51 -8.52
CA PRO A 37 -1.37 -32.78 -7.08
C PRO A 37 -0.11 -33.42 -6.46
N GLY A 38 0.89 -33.80 -7.28
CA GLY A 38 2.18 -34.29 -6.82
C GLY A 38 2.99 -33.25 -6.03
N PRO A 39 4.05 -33.67 -5.32
CA PRO A 39 4.97 -32.76 -4.66
C PRO A 39 5.70 -31.89 -5.70
N LEU A 40 5.96 -30.63 -5.36
CA LEU A 40 6.79 -29.75 -6.18
C LEU A 40 8.20 -30.32 -6.32
N THR A 41 8.70 -30.34 -7.56
CA THR A 41 10.02 -30.81 -7.96
C THR A 41 10.98 -29.64 -8.16
N ALA A 42 12.29 -29.91 -8.27
CA ALA A 42 13.28 -28.89 -8.60
C ALA A 42 13.03 -28.25 -9.99
N ASP A 43 12.50 -29.02 -10.93
CA ASP A 43 12.16 -28.53 -12.27
C ASP A 43 10.98 -27.54 -12.20
N ASP A 44 9.98 -27.80 -11.34
CA ASP A 44 8.87 -26.86 -11.12
C ASP A 44 9.35 -25.49 -10.62
N TYR A 45 10.35 -25.45 -9.72
CA TYR A 45 10.94 -24.20 -9.25
C TYR A 45 11.76 -23.50 -10.35
N THR A 46 12.45 -24.27 -11.19
CA THR A 46 13.22 -23.74 -12.32
C THR A 46 12.29 -23.09 -13.34
N ASP A 47 11.19 -23.77 -13.68
CA ASP A 47 10.15 -23.26 -14.58
C ASP A 47 9.45 -22.03 -13.99
N LEU A 48 9.18 -22.03 -12.69
CA LEU A 48 8.60 -20.87 -11.99
C LEU A 48 9.55 -19.67 -12.05
N LEU A 49 10.85 -19.87 -11.85
CA LEU A 49 11.86 -18.81 -11.95
C LEU A 49 11.95 -18.26 -13.39
N ALA A 50 11.90 -19.13 -14.40
CA ALA A 50 11.91 -18.71 -15.80
C ALA A 50 10.68 -17.84 -16.12
N LYS A 51 9.48 -18.29 -15.76
CA LYS A 51 8.23 -17.53 -15.92
C LYS A 51 8.24 -16.22 -15.14
N THR A 52 8.84 -16.21 -13.95
CA THR A 52 9.00 -14.99 -13.16
C THR A 52 9.83 -13.96 -13.92
N LYS A 53 10.99 -14.37 -14.47
CA LYS A 53 11.85 -13.50 -15.28
C LYS A 53 11.14 -12.97 -16.52
N GLU A 54 10.34 -13.80 -17.21
CA GLU A 54 9.53 -13.37 -18.36
C GLU A 54 8.51 -12.29 -17.98
N VAL A 55 7.83 -12.43 -16.84
CA VAL A 55 6.88 -11.42 -16.34
C VAL A 55 7.58 -10.10 -16.01
N TYR A 56 8.74 -10.15 -15.34
CA TYR A 56 9.52 -8.95 -15.06
C TYR A 56 10.00 -8.27 -16.35
N GLU A 57 10.52 -9.03 -17.31
CA GLU A 57 10.94 -8.47 -18.59
C GLU A 57 9.78 -7.82 -19.35
N HIS A 58 8.60 -8.46 -19.36
CA HIS A 58 7.41 -7.89 -19.98
C HIS A 58 6.97 -6.57 -19.34
N ASN A 59 7.13 -6.44 -18.02
CA ASN A 59 6.75 -5.26 -17.26
C ASN A 59 7.85 -4.19 -17.18
N ARG A 60 9.05 -4.45 -17.71
CA ARG A 60 10.21 -3.55 -17.60
C ARG A 60 9.97 -2.24 -18.37
N VAL A 61 10.33 -1.13 -17.75
CA VAL A 61 10.30 0.22 -18.34
C VAL A 61 11.62 0.93 -18.04
N THR A 62 12.10 1.71 -19.01
CA THR A 62 13.21 2.64 -18.83
C THR A 62 12.74 4.06 -19.07
N GLU A 63 12.79 4.91 -18.04
CA GLU A 63 12.32 6.30 -18.06
C GLU A 63 13.15 7.15 -17.10
N GLY A 64 13.47 8.38 -17.51
CA GLY A 64 14.24 9.32 -16.69
C GLY A 64 15.66 8.84 -16.32
N GLY A 65 16.24 7.91 -17.09
CA GLY A 65 17.55 7.31 -16.80
C GLY A 65 17.51 6.14 -15.81
N PHE A 66 16.32 5.73 -15.36
CA PHE A 66 16.14 4.58 -14.46
C PHE A 66 15.47 3.42 -15.18
N THR A 67 15.71 2.20 -14.70
CA THR A 67 14.99 0.99 -15.11
C THR A 67 14.22 0.44 -13.93
N PHE A 68 12.92 0.21 -14.12
CA PHE A 68 11.99 -0.26 -13.10
C PHE A 68 10.84 -1.02 -13.76
N HIS A 69 9.85 -1.46 -12.98
CA HIS A 69 8.78 -2.30 -13.49
C HIS A 69 7.40 -1.63 -13.35
N MET A 70 6.56 -1.79 -14.36
CA MET A 70 5.13 -1.50 -14.24
C MET A 70 4.46 -2.59 -13.41
N PRO A 71 3.47 -2.29 -12.56
CA PRO A 71 2.71 -3.34 -11.86
C PRO A 71 2.00 -4.30 -12.82
N SER A 72 1.48 -3.76 -13.93
CA SER A 72 0.86 -4.54 -15.00
C SER A 72 0.77 -3.71 -16.26
N VAL A 73 1.44 -4.17 -17.33
CA VAL A 73 1.35 -3.52 -18.65
C VAL A 73 -0.11 -3.34 -19.08
N GLY A 74 -0.45 -2.12 -19.51
CA GLY A 74 -1.76 -1.77 -20.07
C GLY A 74 -2.84 -1.48 -19.03
N LYS A 75 -2.64 -1.86 -17.76
CA LYS A 75 -3.60 -1.58 -16.67
C LYS A 75 -3.07 -0.55 -15.67
N TYR A 76 -1.81 -0.65 -15.29
CA TYR A 76 -1.15 0.24 -14.33
C TYR A 76 0.07 0.89 -14.99
N ASN A 77 -0.13 2.10 -15.51
CA ASN A 77 0.86 2.82 -16.32
C ASN A 77 1.55 3.94 -15.52
N SER A 78 2.00 3.64 -14.30
CA SER A 78 2.66 4.60 -13.42
C SER A 78 3.70 3.88 -12.58
N LEU A 79 4.70 4.61 -12.10
CA LEU A 79 5.63 4.11 -11.08
C LEU A 79 4.87 4.11 -9.74
N PHE A 80 4.52 2.94 -9.20
CA PHE A 80 3.81 2.82 -7.92
C PHE A 80 4.79 2.51 -6.79
N GLY A 81 4.70 3.23 -5.68
CA GLY A 81 5.66 3.16 -4.58
C GLY A 81 5.72 1.77 -3.96
N TRP A 82 4.57 1.25 -3.52
CA TRP A 82 4.56 -0.07 -2.89
C TRP A 82 4.92 -1.17 -3.90
N ASP A 83 4.28 -1.22 -5.07
CA ASP A 83 4.55 -2.22 -6.10
C ASP A 83 6.05 -2.29 -6.45
N SER A 84 6.68 -1.13 -6.73
CA SER A 84 8.11 -1.06 -7.00
C SER A 84 8.97 -1.53 -5.82
N GLY A 85 8.54 -1.33 -4.58
CA GLY A 85 9.24 -1.89 -3.44
C GLY A 85 9.20 -3.42 -3.38
N TRP A 86 8.07 -4.06 -3.71
CA TRP A 86 8.02 -5.52 -3.80
C TRP A 86 8.74 -6.09 -5.02
N GLN A 87 8.67 -5.37 -6.14
CA GLN A 87 9.39 -5.70 -7.36
C GLN A 87 10.90 -5.64 -7.11
N ALA A 88 11.39 -4.54 -6.52
CA ALA A 88 12.78 -4.38 -6.14
C ALA A 88 13.25 -5.42 -5.12
N LEU A 89 12.41 -5.81 -4.15
CA LEU A 89 12.71 -6.90 -3.22
C LEU A 89 12.91 -8.24 -3.93
N THR A 90 12.08 -8.54 -4.95
CA THR A 90 12.26 -9.76 -5.76
C THR A 90 13.51 -9.66 -6.63
N MET A 91 13.70 -8.50 -7.26
CA MET A 91 14.82 -8.24 -8.15
C MET A 91 16.16 -8.21 -7.41
N SER A 92 16.20 -7.92 -6.11
CA SER A 92 17.44 -8.00 -5.32
C SER A 92 18.02 -9.42 -5.30
N ALA A 93 17.21 -10.45 -5.57
CA ALA A 93 17.68 -11.83 -5.71
C ALA A 93 17.96 -12.25 -7.16
N ILE A 94 17.48 -11.50 -8.16
CA ILE A 94 17.54 -11.86 -9.59
C ILE A 94 18.54 -10.98 -10.34
N ASP A 95 18.40 -9.66 -10.22
CA ASP A 95 19.26 -8.64 -10.81
C ASP A 95 19.31 -7.43 -9.84
N PRO A 96 20.29 -7.42 -8.91
CA PRO A 96 20.43 -6.36 -7.91
C PRO A 96 20.66 -4.96 -8.50
N ALA A 97 21.14 -4.85 -9.75
CA ALA A 97 21.36 -3.56 -10.39
C ALA A 97 20.05 -2.92 -10.83
N ILE A 98 19.11 -3.71 -11.38
CA ILE A 98 17.76 -3.21 -11.68
C ILE A 98 17.01 -2.89 -10.39
N ALA A 99 17.12 -3.74 -9.36
CA ALA A 99 16.50 -3.48 -8.06
C ALA A 99 16.96 -2.14 -7.46
N ALA A 100 18.27 -1.88 -7.53
CA ALA A 100 18.86 -0.61 -7.12
C ALA A 100 18.30 0.58 -7.93
N SER A 101 18.21 0.44 -9.27
CA SER A 101 17.68 1.48 -10.16
C SER A 101 16.21 1.79 -9.86
N GLU A 102 15.41 0.81 -9.48
CA GLU A 102 14.00 0.96 -9.13
C GLU A 102 13.81 1.75 -7.81
N VAL A 103 14.64 1.50 -6.80
CA VAL A 103 14.66 2.32 -5.57
C VAL A 103 15.20 3.73 -5.84
N GLU A 104 16.20 3.88 -6.71
CA GLU A 104 16.69 5.20 -7.15
C GLU A 104 15.61 6.00 -7.91
N ALA A 105 14.78 5.33 -8.71
CA ALA A 105 13.65 5.96 -9.40
C ALA A 105 12.64 6.57 -8.40
N LEU A 106 12.34 5.87 -7.31
CA LEU A 106 11.46 6.38 -6.26
C LEU A 106 12.11 7.51 -5.45
N THR A 107 13.34 7.31 -5.00
CA THR A 107 14.03 8.26 -4.10
C THR A 107 14.44 9.55 -4.81
N SER A 108 14.78 9.50 -6.10
CA SER A 108 15.03 10.69 -6.93
C SER A 108 13.80 11.60 -7.09
N ARG A 109 12.60 11.05 -6.83
CA ARG A 109 11.31 11.76 -6.93
C ARG A 109 10.75 12.17 -5.57
N ALA A 110 11.46 11.90 -4.47
CA ALA A 110 11.06 12.30 -3.12
C ALA A 110 10.89 13.83 -3.03
N LEU A 111 9.86 14.26 -2.30
CA LEU A 111 9.60 15.68 -2.08
C LEU A 111 10.52 16.25 -0.97
N PRO A 112 10.71 17.58 -0.91
CA PRO A 112 11.54 18.22 0.12
C PRO A 112 11.10 17.93 1.57
N ASN A 113 9.83 17.63 1.79
CA ASN A 113 9.31 17.23 3.11
C ASN A 113 9.53 15.74 3.44
N GLY A 114 10.18 14.98 2.55
CA GLY A 114 10.44 13.55 2.70
C GLY A 114 9.39 12.64 2.05
N ARG A 115 8.24 13.16 1.62
CA ARG A 115 7.18 12.33 1.04
C ARG A 115 7.64 11.63 -0.25
N ILE A 116 7.50 10.32 -0.30
CA ILE A 116 7.53 9.52 -1.53
C ILE A 116 6.08 9.19 -1.89
N SER A 117 5.72 9.40 -3.15
CA SER A 117 4.32 9.36 -3.58
C SER A 117 3.87 7.93 -3.87
N HIS A 118 2.59 7.64 -3.58
CA HIS A 118 1.92 6.37 -3.91
C HIS A 118 2.12 5.99 -5.39
N ASN A 119 2.03 6.96 -6.28
CA ASN A 119 2.44 6.77 -7.66
C ASN A 119 2.97 8.05 -8.32
N THR A 120 3.82 7.86 -9.33
CA THR A 120 4.24 8.88 -10.28
C THR A 120 3.76 8.49 -11.67
N HIS A 121 2.86 9.30 -12.22
CA HIS A 121 2.37 9.15 -13.57
C HIS A 121 3.43 9.56 -14.58
N LEU A 122 3.70 8.70 -15.57
CA LEU A 122 4.80 8.87 -16.52
C LEU A 122 4.40 9.61 -17.81
N GLY A 123 3.15 10.06 -17.91
CA GLY A 123 2.62 10.82 -19.05
C GLY A 123 2.60 12.33 -18.83
N ASP A 124 2.36 13.09 -19.91
CA ASP A 124 2.24 14.56 -19.87
C ASP A 124 1.02 14.99 -19.05
N ILE A 125 1.29 15.44 -17.82
CA ILE A 125 0.27 15.92 -16.89
C ILE A 125 -0.42 17.19 -17.39
N ALA A 126 0.29 18.10 -18.05
CA ALA A 126 -0.31 19.35 -18.52
C ALA A 126 -1.34 19.07 -19.62
N ALA A 127 -1.00 18.19 -20.57
CA ALA A 127 -1.93 17.71 -21.58
C ALA A 127 -3.14 17.01 -20.96
N GLN A 128 -2.93 16.16 -19.96
CA GLN A 128 -4.01 15.46 -19.26
C GLN A 128 -4.91 16.38 -18.45
N ARG A 129 -4.37 17.43 -17.81
CA ARG A 129 -5.19 18.43 -17.11
C ARG A 129 -6.10 19.15 -18.11
N LYS A 130 -5.57 19.58 -19.25
CA LYS A 130 -6.33 20.23 -20.31
C LYS A 130 -7.43 19.32 -20.88
N GLU A 131 -7.14 18.04 -21.06
CA GLU A 131 -8.14 17.04 -21.45
C GLU A 131 -9.16 16.80 -20.33
N ALA A 132 -8.72 16.81 -19.06
CA ALA A 132 -9.59 16.62 -17.92
C ALA A 132 -10.58 17.78 -17.73
N GLU A 133 -10.18 19.01 -18.04
CA GLU A 133 -11.04 20.20 -18.03
C GLU A 133 -12.20 20.11 -19.02
N SER A 134 -11.99 19.48 -20.17
CA SER A 134 -13.02 19.22 -21.18
C SER A 134 -13.77 17.89 -20.97
N SER A 135 -13.39 17.11 -19.94
CA SER A 135 -13.97 15.81 -19.62
C SER A 135 -15.01 15.85 -18.49
N ASN A 136 -15.51 14.68 -18.09
CA ASN A 136 -16.43 14.59 -16.96
C ASN A 136 -15.75 14.88 -15.61
N ILE A 137 -16.57 15.21 -14.62
CA ILE A 137 -16.13 15.58 -13.27
C ILE A 137 -15.22 14.54 -12.60
N VAL A 138 -15.41 13.25 -12.88
CA VAL A 138 -14.65 12.16 -12.26
C VAL A 138 -13.20 12.18 -12.71
N ARG A 139 -12.94 12.42 -14.00
CA ARG A 139 -11.57 12.52 -14.52
C ARG A 139 -10.85 13.77 -14.01
N ARG A 140 -11.57 14.89 -13.88
CA ARG A 140 -11.04 16.10 -13.23
C ARG A 140 -10.66 15.85 -11.77
N TRP A 141 -11.46 15.09 -11.03
CA TRP A 141 -11.09 14.68 -9.68
C TRP A 141 -9.85 13.79 -9.68
N ALA A 142 -9.82 12.75 -10.51
CA ALA A 142 -8.70 11.82 -10.60
C ALA A 142 -7.35 12.51 -10.85
N ILE A 143 -7.31 13.54 -11.71
CA ILE A 143 -6.08 14.28 -12.02
C ILE A 143 -5.67 15.29 -10.93
N SER A 144 -6.60 15.68 -10.04
CA SER A 144 -6.37 16.74 -9.06
C SER A 144 -5.38 16.37 -7.95
N GLN A 145 -5.09 15.09 -7.78
CA GLN A 145 -4.11 14.60 -6.80
C GLN A 145 -2.66 14.75 -7.27
N TYR A 146 -2.42 14.94 -8.56
CA TYR A 146 -1.07 14.96 -9.12
C TYR A 146 -0.49 16.37 -9.07
N ASP A 147 0.81 16.47 -8.82
CA ASP A 147 1.58 17.69 -9.05
C ASP A 147 2.04 17.80 -10.51
N ASP A 148 2.80 18.84 -10.83
CA ASP A 148 3.26 19.11 -12.20
C ASP A 148 4.32 18.11 -12.69
N GLN A 149 4.90 17.32 -11.79
CA GLN A 149 5.82 16.21 -12.12
C GLN A 149 5.10 14.86 -12.14
N GLY A 150 3.76 14.85 -12.06
CA GLY A 150 2.97 13.63 -12.09
C GLY A 150 3.03 12.81 -10.82
N ARG A 151 3.53 13.36 -9.70
CA ARG A 151 3.53 12.68 -8.41
C ARG A 151 2.17 12.87 -7.74
N SER A 152 1.49 11.78 -7.40
CA SER A 152 0.25 11.85 -6.63
C SER A 152 0.53 12.39 -5.23
N ALA A 153 -0.46 13.00 -4.59
CA ALA A 153 -0.36 13.54 -3.23
C ALA A 153 -0.46 12.46 -2.12
N MET A 154 -0.83 11.24 -2.50
CA MET A 154 -0.97 10.08 -1.62
C MET A 154 0.39 9.48 -1.24
N ILE A 155 0.39 8.71 -0.15
CA ILE A 155 1.52 7.86 0.29
C ILE A 155 1.21 6.37 0.11
N ASP A 156 2.25 5.56 0.21
CA ASP A 156 2.15 4.10 0.26
C ASP A 156 2.88 3.53 1.48
N PRO A 157 2.54 2.31 1.92
CA PRO A 157 3.36 1.52 2.82
C PRO A 157 4.78 1.38 2.26
N PRO A 158 5.81 1.67 3.06
CA PRO A 158 7.17 1.91 2.56
C PRO A 158 7.95 0.61 2.28
N SER A 159 7.41 -0.30 1.48
CA SER A 159 8.05 -1.58 1.09
C SER A 159 9.42 -1.40 0.42
N TYR A 160 9.61 -0.31 -0.32
CA TYR A 160 10.86 0.03 -1.01
C TYR A 160 12.02 0.24 -0.04
N ILE A 161 11.75 0.52 1.23
CA ILE A 161 12.78 0.61 2.28
C ILE A 161 13.26 -0.80 2.67
N LEU A 162 12.35 -1.78 2.76
CA LEU A 162 12.72 -3.17 3.01
C LEU A 162 13.55 -3.72 1.83
N ALA A 163 13.15 -3.36 0.60
CA ALA A 163 13.91 -3.69 -0.59
C ALA A 163 15.33 -3.11 -0.54
N ALA A 164 15.49 -1.86 -0.10
CA ALA A 164 16.80 -1.22 -0.02
C ALA A 164 17.79 -1.96 0.89
N GLU A 165 17.32 -2.50 2.02
CA GLU A 165 18.12 -3.38 2.88
C GLU A 165 18.57 -4.64 2.13
N LYS A 166 17.65 -5.32 1.45
CA LYS A 166 17.97 -6.55 0.70
C LYS A 166 18.87 -6.31 -0.51
N ILE A 167 18.74 -5.17 -1.15
CA ILE A 167 19.61 -4.72 -2.24
C ILE A 167 21.04 -4.49 -1.71
N PHE A 168 21.18 -3.85 -0.55
CA PHE A 168 22.48 -3.64 0.08
C PHE A 168 23.12 -4.96 0.52
N GLU A 169 22.35 -5.85 1.16
CA GLU A 169 22.78 -7.21 1.52
C GLU A 169 23.23 -8.04 0.30
N ALA A 170 22.60 -7.82 -0.86
CA ALA A 170 22.94 -8.47 -2.12
C ALA A 170 24.22 -7.91 -2.79
N GLY A 171 24.89 -6.93 -2.18
CA GLY A 171 26.21 -6.47 -2.59
C GLY A 171 26.26 -5.11 -3.29
N GLN A 172 25.19 -4.29 -3.23
CA GLN A 172 25.31 -2.89 -3.65
C GLN A 172 26.30 -2.12 -2.76
N ASP A 173 26.98 -1.16 -3.36
CA ASP A 173 28.08 -0.48 -2.69
C ASP A 173 27.61 0.63 -1.72
N ARG A 174 28.57 1.10 -0.92
CA ARG A 174 28.35 2.19 0.01
C ARG A 174 27.90 3.48 -0.68
N ALA A 175 28.40 3.75 -1.88
CA ALA A 175 28.08 4.96 -2.62
C ALA A 175 26.61 4.98 -3.08
N TRP A 176 26.05 3.83 -3.44
CA TRP A 176 24.62 3.67 -3.71
C TRP A 176 23.80 3.93 -2.46
N LEU A 177 24.18 3.33 -1.33
CA LEU A 177 23.46 3.51 -0.07
C LEU A 177 23.48 4.98 0.38
N ASP A 178 24.61 5.68 0.25
CA ASP A 178 24.73 7.10 0.59
C ASP A 178 23.83 8.00 -0.29
N ARG A 179 23.49 7.58 -1.52
CA ARG A 179 22.54 8.30 -2.39
C ARG A 179 21.09 8.12 -1.95
N VAL A 180 20.69 6.90 -1.58
CA VAL A 180 19.28 6.57 -1.34
C VAL A 180 18.86 6.75 0.13
N LEU A 181 19.73 6.40 1.08
CA LEU A 181 19.38 6.35 2.51
C LEU A 181 18.81 7.67 3.05
N PRO A 182 19.33 8.87 2.72
CA PRO A 182 18.77 10.12 3.20
C PRO A 182 17.30 10.33 2.78
N ALA A 183 16.94 9.91 1.57
CA ALA A 183 15.57 10.01 1.07
C ALA A 183 14.63 9.00 1.77
N LEU A 184 15.11 7.77 2.02
CA LEU A 184 14.35 6.75 2.76
C LEU A 184 14.09 7.19 4.20
N GLU A 185 15.08 7.76 4.87
CA GLU A 185 14.95 8.33 6.22
C GLU A 185 14.04 9.55 6.25
N GLY A 186 14.16 10.43 5.24
CA GLY A 186 13.23 11.54 5.04
C GLY A 186 11.80 11.06 4.91
N CYS A 187 11.58 9.98 4.18
CA CYS A 187 10.26 9.36 4.05
C CYS A 187 9.73 8.83 5.37
N LEU A 188 10.52 8.05 6.13
CA LEU A 188 10.08 7.58 7.44
C LEU A 188 9.80 8.73 8.41
N LYS A 189 10.60 9.80 8.35
CA LYS A 189 10.34 10.99 9.16
C LYS A 189 9.02 11.64 8.77
N TYR A 190 8.75 11.84 7.48
CA TYR A 190 7.45 12.36 7.01
C TYR A 190 6.28 11.50 7.49
N LEU A 191 6.40 10.17 7.33
CA LEU A 191 5.35 9.23 7.77
C LEU A 191 5.15 9.28 9.29
N THR A 192 6.21 9.23 10.09
CA THR A 192 6.10 9.17 11.55
C THR A 192 5.81 10.51 12.22
N THR A 193 5.91 11.63 11.51
CA THR A 193 5.68 12.97 12.07
C THR A 193 4.46 13.65 11.45
N ASP A 194 4.47 13.89 10.14
CA ASP A 194 3.36 14.56 9.45
C ASP A 194 2.09 13.70 9.39
N ARG A 195 2.23 12.37 9.41
CA ARG A 195 1.10 11.43 9.34
C ARG A 195 0.71 10.83 10.69
N ASP A 196 1.37 11.19 11.79
CA ASP A 196 0.89 10.87 13.14
C ASP A 196 -0.25 11.82 13.54
N LEU A 197 -1.44 11.57 12.99
CA LEU A 197 -2.59 12.44 13.19
C LEU A 197 -3.25 12.23 14.56
N PHE A 198 -3.01 11.10 15.21
CA PHE A 198 -3.56 10.79 16.55
C PHE A 198 -2.63 11.19 17.70
N GLY A 199 -1.35 11.45 17.41
CA GLY A 199 -0.32 11.87 18.36
C GLY A 199 0.19 10.75 19.24
N ASP A 200 0.21 9.50 18.75
CA ASP A 200 0.69 8.35 19.49
C ASP A 200 1.70 7.47 18.72
N GLY A 201 2.34 8.06 17.73
CA GLY A 201 3.43 7.44 16.97
C GLY A 201 2.97 6.53 15.83
N LEU A 202 1.67 6.34 15.64
CA LEU A 202 1.13 5.53 14.55
C LEU A 202 0.79 6.38 13.32
N ILE A 203 1.05 5.81 12.15
CA ILE A 203 0.87 6.45 10.85
C ILE A 203 -0.60 6.37 10.44
N SER A 204 -1.14 7.52 10.06
CA SER A 204 -2.50 7.64 9.52
C SER A 204 -2.50 7.78 8.00
N VAL A 205 -3.48 7.13 7.37
CA VAL A 205 -3.91 7.38 6.00
C VAL A 205 -5.14 8.28 5.97
N ILE A 206 -5.29 9.07 4.92
CA ILE A 206 -6.40 10.00 4.64
C ILE A 206 -7.15 9.64 3.35
N HIS A 207 -6.70 8.58 2.66
CA HIS A 207 -7.42 7.98 1.55
C HIS A 207 -7.25 6.43 1.55
N PRO A 208 -8.28 5.63 1.26
CA PRO A 208 -8.18 4.17 1.24
C PRO A 208 -7.08 3.61 0.32
N TRP A 209 -6.81 4.28 -0.81
CA TRP A 209 -5.73 3.89 -1.73
C TRP A 209 -4.34 3.93 -1.09
N GLU A 210 -4.14 4.77 -0.07
CA GLU A 210 -2.85 4.82 0.65
C GLU A 210 -2.58 3.56 1.48
N THR A 211 -3.54 2.64 1.61
CA THR A 211 -3.37 1.40 2.40
C THR A 211 -2.87 0.22 1.57
N GLY A 212 -2.74 0.36 0.24
CA GLY A 212 -2.51 -0.75 -0.71
C GLY A 212 -3.60 -1.84 -0.72
N THR A 213 -4.68 -1.66 0.05
CA THR A 213 -5.81 -2.60 0.16
C THR A 213 -7.12 -1.87 -0.06
N ASP A 214 -7.21 -1.15 -1.18
CA ASP A 214 -8.22 -0.15 -1.55
C ASP A 214 -9.66 -0.46 -1.15
N SER A 215 -10.07 -1.72 -1.29
CA SER A 215 -11.45 -2.18 -1.07
C SER A 215 -11.58 -3.10 0.14
N SER A 216 -10.65 -3.01 1.10
CA SER A 216 -10.71 -3.74 2.36
C SER A 216 -12.02 -3.44 3.09
N SER A 217 -12.65 -4.50 3.62
CA SER A 217 -13.88 -4.38 4.41
C SER A 217 -13.66 -3.69 5.76
N ALA A 218 -12.40 -3.48 6.17
CA ALA A 218 -12.06 -2.67 7.33
C ALA A 218 -12.56 -1.22 7.21
N TYR A 219 -12.72 -0.70 5.98
CA TYR A 219 -13.08 0.71 5.76
C TYR A 219 -14.57 0.90 5.52
N ASP A 220 -15.31 -0.20 5.34
CA ASP A 220 -16.72 -0.15 4.93
C ASP A 220 -17.61 0.55 5.96
N GLU A 221 -17.33 0.39 7.26
CA GLU A 221 -18.07 1.11 8.31
C GLU A 221 -17.79 2.61 8.27
N ILE A 222 -16.53 2.98 8.05
CA ILE A 222 -16.04 4.37 8.00
C ILE A 222 -16.66 5.10 6.80
N LEU A 223 -16.77 4.40 5.67
CA LEU A 223 -17.27 4.93 4.40
C LEU A 223 -18.76 4.67 4.17
N HIS A 224 -19.45 4.08 5.15
CA HIS A 224 -20.87 3.71 5.09
C HIS A 224 -21.25 2.83 3.89
N PHE A 225 -20.36 1.90 3.52
CA PHE A 225 -20.61 0.86 2.52
C PHE A 225 -21.20 -0.38 3.19
N GLN A 226 -22.53 -0.42 3.38
CA GLN A 226 -23.21 -1.54 4.02
C GLN A 226 -23.28 -2.79 3.10
N TYR A 227 -22.20 -3.56 2.99
CA TYR A 227 -22.09 -4.81 2.20
C TYR A 227 -22.57 -4.71 0.73
N THR A 228 -22.58 -3.49 0.19
CA THR A 228 -23.20 -3.21 -1.10
C THR A 228 -22.37 -3.68 -2.27
N PHE A 229 -21.14 -4.17 -2.09
CA PHE A 229 -20.23 -4.47 -3.20
C PHE A 229 -20.84 -5.43 -4.23
N PHE A 230 -21.59 -6.43 -3.77
CA PHE A 230 -22.27 -7.43 -4.63
C PHE A 230 -23.60 -6.95 -5.21
N THR A 231 -24.04 -5.72 -4.89
CA THR A 231 -25.19 -5.10 -5.55
C THR A 231 -24.75 -4.48 -6.88
N PRO A 232 -25.62 -4.38 -7.89
CA PRO A 232 -25.27 -3.82 -9.20
C PRO A 232 -24.64 -2.41 -9.14
N LEU A 233 -24.96 -1.62 -8.11
CA LEU A 233 -24.45 -0.26 -7.92
C LEU A 233 -23.29 -0.15 -6.94
N GLY A 234 -22.92 -1.24 -6.27
CA GLY A 234 -21.91 -1.25 -5.21
C GLY A 234 -20.54 -0.80 -5.66
N ALA A 235 -20.03 -1.42 -6.72
CA ALA A 235 -18.73 -1.10 -7.30
C ALA A 235 -18.69 0.35 -7.84
N ALA A 236 -19.75 0.77 -8.56
CA ALA A 236 -19.85 2.13 -9.08
C ALA A 236 -19.90 3.19 -7.96
N ARG A 237 -20.68 2.93 -6.90
CA ARG A 237 -20.75 3.82 -5.73
C ARG A 237 -19.41 3.95 -5.03
N ARG A 238 -18.68 2.84 -4.85
CA ARG A 238 -17.34 2.85 -4.25
C ARG A 238 -16.36 3.65 -5.11
N GLY A 239 -16.32 3.37 -6.41
CA GLY A 239 -15.49 4.11 -7.37
C GLY A 239 -15.76 5.62 -7.33
N LEU A 240 -17.03 6.03 -7.36
CA LEU A 240 -17.39 7.45 -7.26
C LEU A 240 -17.01 8.07 -5.91
N THR A 241 -17.13 7.31 -4.82
CA THR A 241 -16.78 7.79 -3.47
C THR A 241 -15.27 8.05 -3.36
N TYR A 242 -14.42 7.14 -3.85
CA TYR A 242 -12.97 7.36 -3.84
C TYR A 242 -12.59 8.57 -4.68
N GLN A 243 -13.19 8.73 -5.86
CA GLN A 243 -12.94 9.92 -6.69
C GLN A 243 -13.41 11.23 -6.02
N LYS A 244 -14.53 11.20 -5.26
CA LYS A 244 -14.94 12.34 -4.42
C LYS A 244 -13.95 12.63 -3.31
N MET A 245 -13.40 11.60 -2.67
CA MET A 245 -12.41 11.75 -1.61
C MET A 245 -11.11 12.36 -2.14
N VAL A 246 -10.69 12.01 -3.35
CA VAL A 246 -9.60 12.70 -4.05
C VAL A 246 -9.89 14.19 -4.15
N ALA A 247 -11.08 14.56 -4.65
CA ALA A 247 -11.47 15.97 -4.75
C ALA A 247 -11.47 16.68 -3.39
N TRP A 248 -12.00 16.04 -2.35
CA TRP A 248 -12.05 16.58 -0.99
C TRP A 248 -10.67 16.85 -0.41
N ASN A 249 -9.72 15.94 -0.62
CA ASN A 249 -8.35 16.11 -0.13
C ASN A 249 -7.61 17.18 -0.95
N SER A 250 -7.91 17.29 -2.26
CA SER A 250 -7.37 18.36 -3.10
C SER A 250 -7.86 19.76 -2.72
N GLU A 251 -9.04 19.92 -2.10
CA GLU A 251 -9.54 21.21 -1.59
C GLU A 251 -8.58 21.90 -0.60
N PHE A 252 -7.71 21.13 0.04
CA PHE A 252 -6.73 21.63 1.01
C PHE A 252 -5.30 21.18 0.68
N GLY A 253 -5.04 20.81 -0.57
CA GLY A 253 -3.70 20.43 -1.02
C GLY A 253 -3.13 19.20 -0.29
N TRP A 254 -3.99 18.31 0.19
CA TRP A 254 -3.59 17.09 0.90
C TRP A 254 -2.78 17.32 2.20
N ASP A 255 -2.89 18.51 2.79
CA ASP A 255 -2.26 18.84 4.07
C ASP A 255 -2.74 17.92 5.20
N PRO A 256 -1.85 17.19 5.90
CA PRO A 256 -2.24 16.26 6.95
C PRO A 256 -2.93 16.90 8.16
N GLN A 257 -2.57 18.14 8.53
CA GLN A 257 -3.18 18.83 9.68
C GLN A 257 -4.59 19.32 9.34
N GLU A 258 -4.82 19.76 8.12
CA GLU A 258 -6.15 20.11 7.62
C GLU A 258 -7.02 18.86 7.44
N ALA A 259 -6.44 17.74 6.99
CA ALA A 259 -7.11 16.45 7.01
C ALA A 259 -7.56 16.07 8.43
N LYS A 260 -6.67 16.19 9.43
CA LYS A 260 -6.96 16.00 10.87
C LYS A 260 -8.10 16.90 11.35
N ARG A 261 -8.06 18.20 11.01
CA ARG A 261 -9.11 19.17 11.38
C ARG A 261 -10.46 18.79 10.80
N ARG A 262 -10.50 18.37 9.53
CA ARG A 262 -11.72 17.99 8.82
C ARG A 262 -12.25 16.62 9.23
N ASN A 263 -11.35 15.65 9.48
CA ASN A 263 -11.66 14.28 9.90
C ASN A 263 -12.74 13.61 9.03
N ARG A 264 -12.65 13.78 7.69
CA ARG A 264 -13.59 13.16 6.73
C ARG A 264 -13.32 11.67 6.57
N PHE A 265 -12.05 11.29 6.50
CA PHE A 265 -11.56 9.92 6.56
C PHE A 265 -10.14 9.98 7.10
N ILE A 266 -9.90 9.31 8.23
CA ILE A 266 -8.57 9.12 8.81
C ILE A 266 -8.54 7.74 9.43
N LEU A 267 -7.51 6.97 9.10
CA LEU A 267 -7.36 5.60 9.54
C LEU A 267 -5.88 5.32 9.85
N GLU A 268 -5.60 4.78 11.02
CA GLU A 268 -4.36 4.05 11.28
C GLU A 268 -4.55 2.62 10.84
N ASP A 269 -4.08 2.35 9.62
CA ASP A 269 -4.17 1.02 9.04
C ASP A 269 -3.09 0.09 9.61
N LEU A 270 -3.49 -1.13 9.98
CA LEU A 270 -2.56 -2.12 10.54
C LEU A 270 -1.52 -2.58 9.52
N CYS A 271 -1.91 -2.82 8.27
CA CYS A 271 -0.97 -3.29 7.26
C CYS A 271 0.11 -2.22 6.99
N PHE A 272 -0.33 -0.97 6.84
CA PHE A 272 0.56 0.18 6.70
C PHE A 272 1.56 0.26 7.86
N ASN A 273 1.06 0.30 9.10
CA ASN A 273 1.91 0.50 10.27
C ASN A 273 2.88 -0.66 10.50
N CYS A 274 2.46 -1.90 10.31
CA CYS A 274 3.34 -3.06 10.43
C CYS A 274 4.48 -3.00 9.39
N ILE A 275 4.18 -2.65 8.14
CA ILE A 275 5.22 -2.51 7.09
C ILE A 275 6.15 -1.34 7.40
N ALA A 276 5.61 -0.23 7.91
CA ALA A 276 6.43 0.91 8.34
C ALA A 276 7.35 0.56 9.51
N ILE A 277 6.91 -0.25 10.48
CA ILE A 277 7.78 -0.75 11.55
C ILE A 277 8.93 -1.57 10.97
N ARG A 278 8.66 -2.47 10.01
CA ARG A 278 9.71 -3.25 9.32
C ARG A 278 10.65 -2.35 8.53
N ALA A 279 10.14 -1.30 7.90
CA ALA A 279 10.94 -0.30 7.20
C ALA A 279 11.84 0.50 8.14
N ILE A 280 11.34 0.88 9.32
CA ILE A 280 12.14 1.55 10.36
C ILE A 280 13.28 0.64 10.83
N GLN A 281 13.01 -0.64 11.05
CA GLN A 281 14.05 -1.62 11.39
C GLN A 281 15.08 -1.78 10.26
N ALA A 282 14.64 -1.84 9.00
CA ALA A 282 15.53 -1.90 7.84
C ALA A 282 16.47 -0.68 7.77
N VAL A 283 15.95 0.53 8.02
CA VAL A 283 16.78 1.75 8.10
C VAL A 283 17.72 1.72 9.30
N ALA A 284 17.31 1.15 10.43
CA ALA A 284 18.20 0.96 11.57
C ALA A 284 19.38 0.05 11.20
N ASN A 285 19.10 -1.08 10.55
CA ASN A 285 20.12 -2.03 10.09
C ASN A 285 21.07 -1.41 9.05
N LEU A 286 20.54 -0.65 8.09
CA LEU A 286 21.34 0.08 7.11
C LEU A 286 22.25 1.11 7.79
N ASN A 287 21.77 1.83 8.80
CA ASN A 287 22.57 2.77 9.58
C ASN A 287 23.68 2.06 10.38
N GLU A 288 23.37 0.92 10.99
CA GLU A 288 24.35 0.10 11.70
C GLU A 288 25.45 -0.37 10.73
N ALA A 289 25.07 -0.86 9.54
CA ALA A 289 26.00 -1.34 8.52
C ALA A 289 26.98 -0.27 8.01
N ILE A 290 26.61 1.02 8.11
CA ILE A 290 27.48 2.15 7.77
C ILE A 290 28.20 2.77 8.98
N GLY A 291 28.10 2.16 10.17
CA GLY A 291 28.78 2.57 11.39
C GLY A 291 28.07 3.67 12.18
N ASN A 292 26.77 3.91 11.93
CA ASN A 292 25.98 4.94 12.60
C ASN A 292 25.06 4.36 13.70
N ALA A 293 25.68 3.71 14.70
CA ALA A 293 24.98 3.02 15.78
C ALA A 293 24.02 3.91 16.57
N ALA A 294 24.36 5.19 16.78
CA ALA A 294 23.49 6.13 17.48
C ALA A 294 22.18 6.40 16.73
N LYS A 295 22.22 6.41 15.39
CA LYS A 295 21.03 6.58 14.56
C LYS A 295 20.24 5.28 14.43
N ALA A 296 20.92 4.15 14.30
CA ALA A 296 20.31 2.83 14.35
C ALA A 296 19.51 2.62 15.64
N ALA A 297 20.08 2.96 16.80
CA ALA A 297 19.41 2.88 18.09
C ALA A 297 18.13 3.74 18.18
N LYS A 298 18.15 4.96 17.62
CA LYS A 298 16.96 5.83 17.57
C LYS A 298 15.84 5.23 16.72
N TRP A 299 16.17 4.70 15.56
CA TRP A 299 15.19 4.05 14.69
C TRP A 299 14.63 2.77 15.34
N ASN A 300 15.47 1.95 15.95
CA ASN A 300 15.01 0.77 16.70
C ASN A 300 14.09 1.13 17.86
N GLN A 301 14.39 2.22 18.60
CA GLN A 301 13.48 2.71 19.65
C GLN A 301 12.14 3.15 19.07
N GLN A 302 12.13 3.91 17.96
CA GLN A 302 10.89 4.32 17.29
C GLN A 302 10.04 3.11 16.85
N ALA A 303 10.67 2.06 16.30
CA ALA A 303 9.97 0.82 15.95
C ALA A 303 9.36 0.14 17.18
N ALA A 304 10.11 0.05 18.28
CA ALA A 304 9.61 -0.53 19.53
C ALA A 304 8.42 0.26 20.11
N ASP A 305 8.48 1.60 20.05
CA ASP A 305 7.40 2.47 20.51
C ASP A 305 6.13 2.29 19.67
N MET A 306 6.26 2.15 18.35
CA MET A 306 5.14 1.85 17.46
C MET A 306 4.52 0.47 17.71
N VAL A 307 5.33 -0.56 17.94
CA VAL A 307 4.84 -1.90 18.34
C VAL A 307 4.05 -1.80 19.63
N ALA A 308 4.59 -1.13 20.66
CA ALA A 308 3.90 -0.94 21.92
C ALA A 308 2.58 -0.16 21.77
N ALA A 309 2.53 0.80 20.84
CA ALA A 309 1.31 1.52 20.49
C ALA A 309 0.26 0.59 19.86
N ILE A 310 0.64 -0.27 18.90
CA ILE A 310 -0.27 -1.26 18.28
C ILE A 310 -0.84 -2.21 19.34
N GLU A 311 0.00 -2.77 20.21
CA GLU A 311 -0.42 -3.67 21.28
C GLU A 311 -1.42 -3.01 22.23
N ARG A 312 -1.15 -1.76 22.61
CA ARG A 312 -2.02 -1.02 23.53
C ARG A 312 -3.34 -0.57 22.91
N ILE A 313 -3.33 -0.19 21.64
CA ILE A 313 -4.46 0.49 20.98
C ILE A 313 -5.34 -0.49 20.20
N ASN A 314 -4.72 -1.34 19.40
CA ASN A 314 -5.40 -2.06 18.33
C ASN A 314 -5.82 -3.47 18.74
N TRP A 315 -5.22 -4.05 19.80
CA TRP A 315 -5.58 -5.36 20.32
C TRP A 315 -6.95 -5.33 21.03
N VAL A 316 -7.79 -6.31 20.70
CA VAL A 316 -9.07 -6.51 21.39
C VAL A 316 -9.13 -7.92 21.96
N GLU A 317 -8.87 -8.05 23.26
CA GLU A 317 -8.79 -9.32 24.01
C GLU A 317 -9.98 -10.25 23.72
N LYS A 318 -11.21 -9.74 23.82
CA LYS A 318 -12.44 -10.51 23.57
C LYS A 318 -12.53 -11.09 22.15
N LYS A 319 -11.81 -10.50 21.19
CA LYS A 319 -11.77 -10.92 19.79
C LYS A 319 -10.51 -11.73 19.46
N GLY A 320 -9.48 -11.67 20.30
CA GLY A 320 -8.19 -12.29 20.02
C GLY A 320 -7.56 -11.80 18.71
N ALA A 321 -7.73 -10.52 18.39
CA ALA A 321 -7.29 -9.96 17.12
C ALA A 321 -7.05 -8.44 17.21
N TYR A 322 -6.27 -7.92 16.26
CA TYR A 322 -6.02 -6.50 16.09
C TYR A 322 -7.00 -5.87 15.09
N PHE A 323 -7.35 -4.60 15.31
CA PHE A 323 -8.23 -3.84 14.43
C PHE A 323 -7.67 -2.44 14.15
N SER A 324 -7.75 -1.98 12.89
CA SER A 324 -7.35 -0.61 12.52
C SER A 324 -8.17 0.43 13.28
N ARG A 325 -7.56 1.58 13.61
CA ARG A 325 -8.23 2.66 14.36
C ARG A 325 -8.57 3.82 13.44
N TYR A 326 -9.71 4.46 13.65
CA TYR A 326 -10.16 5.58 12.83
C TYR A 326 -10.80 6.67 13.69
N ASP A 327 -11.09 7.80 13.04
CA ASP A 327 -11.76 8.98 13.63
C ASP A 327 -10.92 9.64 14.74
N VAL A 328 -10.13 10.66 14.39
CA VAL A 328 -9.23 11.34 15.36
C VAL A 328 -9.99 12.09 16.46
N LYS A 329 -11.27 12.43 16.23
CA LYS A 329 -12.11 13.17 17.20
C LYS A 329 -12.82 12.22 18.15
N LYS A 330 -13.30 11.08 17.64
CA LYS A 330 -13.98 10.04 18.41
C LYS A 330 -13.36 8.69 18.08
N LYS A 331 -12.15 8.48 18.59
CA LYS A 331 -11.31 7.31 18.33
C LYS A 331 -12.10 6.00 18.46
N LYS A 332 -12.13 5.22 17.38
CA LYS A 332 -12.84 3.93 17.29
C LYS A 332 -11.99 2.90 16.58
N LEU A 333 -12.20 1.63 16.92
CA LEU A 333 -11.64 0.51 16.17
C LEU A 333 -12.63 0.07 15.09
N ALA A 334 -12.13 -0.15 13.87
CA ALA A 334 -12.89 -0.75 12.80
C ALA A 334 -13.04 -2.25 13.07
N MET A 335 -14.16 -2.65 13.70
CA MET A 335 -14.37 -4.01 14.23
C MET A 335 -14.66 -5.06 13.13
N ARG A 336 -13.79 -5.13 12.13
CA ARG A 336 -13.83 -6.03 10.98
C ARG A 336 -12.51 -6.76 10.85
N SER A 337 -12.55 -8.09 11.02
CA SER A 337 -11.38 -8.93 10.84
C SER A 337 -11.05 -9.05 9.36
N THR A 338 -9.81 -8.72 9.01
CA THR A 338 -9.24 -8.89 7.66
C THR A 338 -7.87 -9.56 7.79
N ALA A 339 -7.16 -9.77 6.69
CA ALA A 339 -5.77 -10.22 6.75
C ALA A 339 -4.88 -9.24 7.55
N ALA A 340 -5.21 -7.94 7.52
CA ALA A 340 -4.47 -6.92 8.26
C ALA A 340 -4.54 -7.13 9.79
N SER A 341 -5.59 -7.80 10.30
CA SER A 341 -5.73 -8.15 11.73
C SER A 341 -4.66 -9.13 12.23
N LEU A 342 -3.94 -9.79 11.33
CA LEU A 342 -2.86 -10.73 11.65
C LEU A 342 -1.47 -10.11 11.46
N MET A 343 -1.37 -8.94 10.83
CA MET A 343 -0.09 -8.30 10.51
C MET A 343 0.78 -8.01 11.73
N PRO A 344 0.26 -7.61 12.91
CA PRO A 344 1.09 -7.38 14.10
C PRO A 344 1.80 -8.63 14.65
N ILE A 345 1.44 -9.83 14.17
CA ILE A 345 2.06 -11.10 14.57
C ILE A 345 3.30 -11.42 13.71
N LEU A 346 3.48 -10.72 12.58
CA LEU A 346 4.57 -10.89 11.60
C LEU A 346 5.66 -9.84 11.80
#